data_AF-A0A2G5TNN6-F1
#
_entry.id   AF-A0A2G5TNN6-F1
#
_cell.length_a   1.000
_cell.length_b   1.000
_cell.length_c   1.000
_cell.angle_alpha   90.00
_cell.angle_beta   90.00
_cell.angle_gamma   90.00
#
_symmetry.space_group_name_H-M   'P 1'
#
loop_
_entity.id
_entity.type
_entity.pdbx_description
1 polymer ?
#
loop_
_entity_poly.entity_id
_entity_poly.type
_entity_poly.pdbx_seq_one_letter_code
_entity_poly.pdbx_strand_id
1 'polypeptide(L)'
;MCSPACIRVTIRILKILGYILFGILAITSALCFLCVSYVTLLIMLPPLERVHIHYMTKLTRYLGYDNYERWDPNAKFSAWGTPYDAACGEIRMVLLKLDCMEPASTCMEKIEMFERDEWIRMDRSVQEKIFHNVSKECFQAMTCMTDLACREATYQFNIFHKVPHNFFLNHSSFSNCMARFMKVVRNEGSNHNCTRDFQFLSNNPIYKNQSFYHGRDCFLNVTREFCAPDVLYYLDSYYEFFLKFAMTPTENGCGIYEKILSLDCQDSMEYFRESVVRLKLGNQTKEDYLEVAELCDNMQNCINNLTTSCAISSEFKTKTREYCDKMHFLASPFWQCIQRLKTENVKPDLMKYACLIGHELSDDSTACQRFSGSSECIEGFMMDQCGFESVDGFEDSLKYLLEMWDC
;
A
#
# COMPACT_ATOMS: atom_id res chain seq x y z
N MET A 1 69.77 58.33 -23.73
CA MET A 1 70.84 57.46 -23.20
C MET A 1 70.56 57.18 -21.73
N CYS A 2 70.14 55.96 -21.38
CA CYS A 2 69.88 55.61 -19.98
C CYS A 2 71.19 55.53 -19.20
N SER A 3 71.23 56.23 -18.07
CA SER A 3 72.38 56.24 -17.16
C SER A 3 72.69 54.81 -16.64
N PRO A 4 73.96 54.40 -16.55
CA PRO A 4 74.38 53.08 -16.07
C PRO A 4 73.88 52.73 -14.65
N ALA A 5 73.40 53.72 -13.89
CA ALA A 5 72.72 53.51 -12.62
C ALA A 5 71.38 52.76 -12.78
N CYS A 6 70.65 52.98 -13.88
CA CYS A 6 69.33 52.39 -14.10
C CYS A 6 69.43 50.87 -14.35
N ILE A 7 70.41 50.44 -15.13
CA ILE A 7 70.66 49.01 -15.44
C ILE A 7 70.99 48.22 -14.16
N ARG A 8 71.74 48.83 -13.24
CA ARG A 8 72.17 48.17 -12.00
C ARG A 8 71.00 47.94 -11.03
N VAL A 9 70.02 48.83 -11.03
CA VAL A 9 68.79 48.68 -10.23
C VAL A 9 67.89 47.60 -10.83
N THR A 10 67.71 47.58 -12.15
CA THR A 10 66.89 46.56 -12.83
C THR A 10 67.42 45.15 -12.61
N ILE A 11 68.75 44.96 -12.66
CA ILE A 11 69.37 43.64 -12.39
C ILE A 11 69.14 43.19 -10.94
N ARG A 12 69.18 44.11 -9.96
CA ARG A 12 68.89 43.75 -8.56
C ARG A 12 67.42 43.36 -8.36
N ILE A 13 66.48 44.07 -8.99
CA ILE A 13 65.06 43.76 -8.91
C ILE A 13 64.77 42.39 -9.55
N LEU A 14 65.35 42.11 -10.72
CA LEU A 14 65.19 40.81 -11.39
C LEU A 14 65.74 39.65 -10.55
N LYS A 15 66.87 39.83 -9.84
CA LYS A 15 67.39 38.82 -8.92
C LYS A 15 66.44 38.56 -7.75
N ILE A 16 65.90 39.62 -7.14
CA ILE A 16 64.95 39.48 -6.03
C ILE A 16 63.67 38.76 -6.48
N LEU A 17 63.10 39.15 -7.63
CA LEU A 17 61.94 38.49 -8.21
C LEU A 17 62.22 37.01 -8.53
N GLY A 18 63.42 36.70 -9.03
CA GLY A 18 63.86 35.32 -9.26
C GLY A 18 63.85 34.48 -7.97
N TYR A 19 64.38 35.02 -6.86
CA TYR A 19 64.38 34.31 -5.58
C TYR A 19 62.97 34.10 -5.02
N ILE A 20 62.07 35.07 -5.18
CA ILE A 20 60.67 34.95 -4.74
C ILE A 20 59.96 33.85 -5.54
N LEU A 21 60.13 33.83 -6.87
CA LEU A 21 59.51 32.82 -7.73
C LEU A 21 59.98 31.39 -7.37
N PHE A 22 61.28 31.22 -7.15
CA PHE A 22 61.84 29.93 -6.71
C PHE A 22 61.32 29.50 -5.34
N GLY A 23 61.15 30.45 -4.41
CA GLY A 23 60.56 30.19 -3.10
C GLY A 23 59.12 29.67 -3.19
N ILE A 24 58.28 30.30 -4.02
CA ILE A 24 56.88 29.88 -4.23
C ILE A 24 56.83 28.47 -4.84
N LEU A 25 57.64 28.19 -5.86
CA LEU A 25 57.71 26.88 -6.50
C LEU A 25 58.10 25.78 -5.49
N ALA A 26 59.08 26.03 -4.64
CA ALA A 26 59.50 25.09 -3.60
C ALA A 26 58.37 24.80 -2.58
N ILE A 27 57.65 25.84 -2.12
CA ILE A 27 56.53 25.67 -1.18
C ILE A 27 55.39 24.88 -1.83
N THR A 28 55.03 25.18 -3.08
CA THR A 28 53.96 24.44 -3.78
C THR A 28 54.30 22.97 -3.98
N SER A 29 55.56 22.66 -4.29
CA SER A 29 56.02 21.27 -4.42
C SER A 29 55.93 20.52 -3.09
N ALA A 30 56.36 21.13 -1.98
CA ALA A 30 56.27 20.53 -0.66
C ALA A 30 54.82 20.23 -0.22
N LEU A 31 53.89 21.15 -0.50
CA LEU A 31 52.47 20.96 -0.19
C LEU A 31 51.86 19.81 -1.01
N CYS A 32 52.19 19.71 -2.31
CA CYS A 32 51.75 18.57 -3.13
C CYS A 32 52.26 17.23 -2.58
N PHE A 33 53.53 17.16 -2.16
CA PHE A 33 54.07 15.95 -1.55
C PHE A 33 53.36 15.59 -0.24
N LEU A 34 53.06 16.55 0.62
CA LEU A 34 52.33 16.31 1.87
C LEU A 34 50.89 15.83 1.62
N CYS A 35 50.18 16.40 0.65
CA CYS A 35 48.83 15.95 0.28
C CYS A 35 48.83 14.51 -0.24
N VAL A 36 49.75 14.17 -1.15
CA VAL A 36 49.87 12.80 -1.69
C VAL A 36 50.23 11.81 -0.58
N SER A 37 51.14 12.18 0.31
CA SER A 37 51.54 11.34 1.45
C SER A 37 50.37 11.11 2.42
N TYR A 38 49.59 12.15 2.73
CA TYR A 38 48.42 12.05 3.61
C TYR A 38 47.33 11.14 3.03
N VAL A 39 47.01 11.28 1.74
CA VAL A 39 46.03 10.42 1.07
C VAL A 39 46.51 8.97 1.04
N THR A 40 47.80 8.75 0.78
CA THR A 40 48.39 7.39 0.78
C THR A 40 48.34 6.76 2.17
N LEU A 41 48.58 7.54 3.23
CA LEU A 41 48.52 7.07 4.62
C LEU A 41 47.09 6.70 5.05
N LEU A 42 46.08 7.48 4.61
CA LEU A 42 44.66 7.18 4.83
C LEU A 42 44.21 5.91 4.11
N ILE A 43 44.76 5.63 2.93
CA ILE A 43 44.43 4.42 2.15
C ILE A 43 45.11 3.18 2.74
N MET A 44 46.32 3.32 3.31
CA MET A 44 47.13 2.17 3.75
C MET A 44 46.99 1.80 5.24
N LEU A 45 46.29 2.60 6.06
CA LEU A 45 46.05 2.25 7.46
C LEU A 45 44.81 1.33 7.57
N PRO A 46 44.97 0.06 8.00
CA PRO A 46 43.82 -0.80 8.24
C PRO A 46 43.00 -0.26 9.41
N PRO A 47 41.65 -0.34 9.36
CA PRO A 47 40.80 0.16 10.44
C PRO A 47 41.02 -0.68 11.70
N LEU A 48 41.70 -0.10 12.68
CA LEU A 48 41.76 -0.58 14.04
C LEU A 48 40.49 -0.10 14.77
N GLU A 49 39.39 -0.84 14.64
CA GLU A 49 38.39 -0.94 15.70
C GLU A 49 37.39 -2.09 15.46
N ARG A 50 37.26 -2.96 16.46
CA ARG A 50 36.19 -3.94 16.59
C ARG A 50 34.94 -3.20 17.07
N VAL A 51 33.87 -3.21 16.29
CA VAL A 51 32.54 -2.82 16.77
C VAL A 51 31.50 -3.85 16.32
N HIS A 52 30.96 -4.53 17.34
CA HIS A 52 29.67 -5.23 17.48
C HIS A 52 28.98 -5.90 16.27
N ILE A 53 29.01 -7.23 16.28
CA ILE A 53 28.26 -8.17 15.39
C ILE A 53 26.78 -8.31 15.80
N HIS A 54 26.27 -7.59 16.80
CA HIS A 54 24.95 -7.86 17.37
C HIS A 54 23.73 -7.35 16.57
N TYR A 55 23.92 -6.59 15.49
CA TYR A 55 22.82 -5.87 14.83
C TYR A 55 22.07 -6.68 13.75
N MET A 56 22.65 -7.77 13.23
CA MET A 56 22.16 -8.39 11.98
C MET A 56 21.27 -9.63 12.13
N THR A 57 21.00 -10.08 13.35
CA THR A 57 19.98 -11.12 13.58
C THR A 57 18.55 -10.65 13.27
N LYS A 58 18.34 -9.35 13.03
CA LYS A 58 17.05 -8.79 12.60
C LYS A 58 16.81 -8.90 11.09
N LEU A 59 17.82 -8.67 10.25
CA LEU A 59 17.67 -8.67 8.78
C LEU A 59 17.33 -10.07 8.25
N THR A 60 18.01 -11.10 8.77
CA THR A 60 17.76 -12.49 8.38
C THR A 60 16.39 -13.00 8.84
N ARG A 61 15.87 -12.48 9.95
CA ARG A 61 14.55 -12.86 10.48
C ARG A 61 13.39 -12.36 9.61
N TYR A 62 13.59 -11.29 8.84
CA TYR A 62 12.57 -10.74 7.93
C TYR A 62 12.50 -11.43 6.56
N LEU A 63 13.57 -12.12 6.14
CA LEU A 63 13.74 -12.50 4.73
C LEU A 63 13.70 -14.00 4.45
N GLY A 64 13.55 -14.85 5.47
CA GLY A 64 13.08 -16.25 5.31
C GLY A 64 13.81 -17.10 4.26
N TYR A 65 15.11 -16.90 4.05
CA TYR A 65 15.90 -17.65 3.06
C TYR A 65 16.99 -18.47 3.74
N ASP A 66 16.65 -19.73 4.06
CA ASP A 66 17.62 -20.77 4.38
C ASP A 66 17.76 -21.67 3.15
N ASN A 67 18.80 -21.45 2.34
CA ASN A 67 19.41 -22.47 1.47
C ASN A 67 20.69 -21.89 0.84
N TYR A 68 21.85 -22.23 1.41
CA TYR A 68 23.15 -21.89 0.83
C TYR A 68 23.86 -23.16 0.37
N GLU A 69 24.08 -23.27 -0.95
CA GLU A 69 24.92 -24.29 -1.57
C GLU A 69 26.42 -23.98 -1.40
N ARG A 70 27.16 -25.05 -1.07
CA ARG A 70 28.57 -25.37 -1.37
C ARG A 70 29.63 -24.30 -1.02
N TRP A 71 30.24 -24.49 0.15
CA TRP A 71 31.38 -23.75 0.70
C TRP A 71 32.71 -24.00 -0.04
N ASP A 72 33.40 -22.92 -0.42
CA ASP A 72 34.85 -22.93 -0.71
C ASP A 72 35.61 -22.62 0.59
N PRO A 73 36.43 -23.55 1.13
CA PRO A 73 37.14 -23.37 2.39
C PRO A 73 38.24 -22.29 2.36
N ASN A 74 38.60 -21.77 1.18
CA ASN A 74 39.62 -20.72 1.04
C ASN A 74 39.04 -19.31 0.81
N ALA A 75 37.71 -19.15 0.81
CA ALA A 75 37.08 -17.85 0.70
C ALA A 75 37.45 -16.98 1.93
N LYS A 76 38.09 -15.82 1.70
CA LYS A 76 38.10 -14.77 2.73
C LYS A 76 36.68 -14.28 2.86
N PHE A 77 36.12 -14.27 4.06
CA PHE A 77 34.75 -13.81 4.27
C PHE A 77 34.75 -12.33 4.64
N SER A 78 33.81 -11.57 4.09
CA SER A 78 33.48 -10.25 4.60
C SER A 78 32.99 -10.36 6.05
N ALA A 79 32.87 -9.23 6.76
CA ALA A 79 32.23 -9.19 8.08
C ALA A 79 30.78 -9.72 8.08
N TRP A 80 30.22 -9.99 6.90
CA TRP A 80 28.84 -10.41 6.64
C TRP A 80 28.71 -11.89 6.25
N GLY A 81 29.80 -12.67 6.33
CA GLY A 81 29.77 -14.11 6.05
C GLY A 81 29.67 -14.48 4.57
N THR A 82 29.85 -13.51 3.66
CA THR A 82 29.93 -13.76 2.22
C THR A 82 31.39 -13.83 1.76
N PRO A 83 31.74 -14.72 0.80
CA PRO A 83 33.06 -14.69 0.17
C PRO A 83 33.35 -13.29 -0.37
N TYR A 84 34.48 -12.72 0.00
CA TYR A 84 34.95 -11.45 -0.51
C TYR A 84 35.04 -11.57 -2.03
N ASP A 85 34.12 -10.89 -2.72
CA ASP A 85 34.22 -10.78 -4.16
C ASP A 85 35.41 -9.88 -4.47
N ALA A 86 36.52 -10.49 -4.90
CA ALA A 86 37.70 -9.76 -5.34
C ALA A 86 37.37 -8.73 -6.44
N ALA A 87 36.26 -8.90 -7.17
CA ALA A 87 35.79 -7.96 -8.18
C ALA A 87 35.15 -6.68 -7.62
N CYS A 88 34.62 -6.69 -6.39
CA CYS A 88 34.11 -5.46 -5.78
C CYS A 88 35.28 -4.59 -5.28
N GLY A 89 36.36 -5.21 -4.78
CA GLY A 89 37.48 -4.49 -4.19
C GLY A 89 37.10 -3.81 -2.87
N GLU A 90 38.10 -3.55 -2.03
CA GLU A 90 37.88 -3.05 -0.66
C GLU A 90 37.15 -1.69 -0.62
N ILE A 91 37.46 -0.79 -1.55
CA ILE A 91 36.82 0.53 -1.62
C ILE A 91 35.33 0.42 -1.92
N ARG A 92 34.92 -0.38 -2.91
CA ARG A 92 33.48 -0.50 -3.22
C ARG A 92 32.72 -1.23 -2.13
N MET A 93 33.38 -2.13 -1.38
CA MET A 93 32.76 -2.76 -0.20
C MET A 93 32.50 -1.75 0.92
N VAL A 94 33.40 -0.78 1.12
CA VAL A 94 33.19 0.33 2.06
C VAL A 94 32.03 1.21 1.58
N LEU A 95 32.01 1.60 0.30
CA LEU A 95 30.91 2.37 -0.30
C LEU A 95 29.57 1.62 -0.21
N LEU A 96 29.54 0.33 -0.53
CA LEU A 96 28.34 -0.50 -0.42
C LEU A 96 27.77 -0.44 1.00
N LYS A 97 28.65 -0.56 2.00
CA LYS A 97 28.25 -0.54 3.40
C LYS A 97 27.70 0.83 3.81
N LEU A 98 28.49 1.88 3.63
CA LEU A 98 28.19 3.21 4.16
C LEU A 98 27.13 3.93 3.33
N ASP A 99 27.24 3.88 2.00
CA ASP A 99 26.43 4.70 1.12
C ASP A 99 25.15 4.00 0.65
N CYS A 100 25.10 2.66 0.70
CA CYS A 100 23.92 1.91 0.25
C CYS A 100 23.22 1.16 1.39
N MET A 101 23.94 0.34 2.16
CA MET A 101 23.32 -0.55 3.15
C MET A 101 22.83 0.17 4.40
N GLU A 102 23.58 1.13 4.93
CA GLU A 102 23.13 1.95 6.07
C GLU A 102 21.85 2.73 5.71
N PRO A 103 21.79 3.47 4.58
CA PRO A 103 20.54 4.08 4.12
C PRO A 103 19.39 3.09 3.88
N ALA A 104 19.68 1.89 3.35
CA ALA A 104 18.66 0.84 3.20
C ALA A 104 18.08 0.39 4.54
N SER A 105 18.93 0.22 5.56
CA SER A 105 18.51 -0.10 6.93
C SER A 105 17.65 1.02 7.52
N THR A 106 18.10 2.27 7.41
CA THR A 106 17.33 3.43 7.88
C THR A 106 15.99 3.57 7.15
N CYS A 107 15.95 3.30 5.85
CA CYS A 107 14.73 3.25 5.07
C CYS A 107 13.75 2.21 5.65
N MET A 108 14.19 0.98 5.91
CA MET A 108 13.34 -0.07 6.48
C MET A 108 12.77 0.33 7.84
N GLU A 109 13.61 0.87 8.72
CA GLU A 109 13.17 1.38 10.02
C GLU A 109 12.10 2.46 9.87
N LYS A 110 12.26 3.39 8.91
CA LYS A 110 11.27 4.44 8.64
C LYS A 110 9.97 3.88 8.05
N ILE A 111 10.03 2.84 7.22
CA ILE A 111 8.83 2.14 6.73
C ILE A 111 8.10 1.47 7.90
N GLU A 112 8.82 0.71 8.73
CA GLU A 112 8.25 0.09 9.93
C GLU A 112 7.63 1.13 10.86
N MET A 113 8.27 2.30 10.99
CA MET A 113 7.66 3.42 11.70
C MET A 113 6.36 3.82 11.03
N PHE A 114 6.40 4.21 9.75
CA PHE A 114 5.25 4.70 8.97
C PHE A 114 4.04 3.77 9.01
N GLU A 115 4.25 2.45 9.05
CA GLU A 115 3.18 1.46 9.04
C GLU A 115 2.55 1.19 10.43
N ARG A 116 3.03 1.82 11.51
CA ARG A 116 2.39 1.72 12.83
C ARG A 116 1.10 2.56 12.92
N ASP A 117 0.13 2.09 13.72
CA ASP A 117 -1.21 2.70 13.88
C ASP A 117 -1.20 4.18 14.29
N GLU A 118 -0.14 4.64 14.96
CA GLU A 118 0.03 6.04 15.37
C GLU A 118 0.03 7.01 14.18
N TRP A 119 0.45 6.54 13.00
CA TRP A 119 0.57 7.35 11.80
C TRP A 119 -0.77 7.67 11.15
N ILE A 120 -1.75 6.78 11.29
CA ILE A 120 -3.09 6.94 10.70
C ILE A 120 -3.77 8.23 11.22
N ARG A 121 -3.39 8.71 12.41
CA ARG A 121 -3.97 9.89 13.06
C ARG A 121 -3.34 11.22 12.66
N MET A 122 -2.26 11.20 11.87
CA MET A 122 -1.58 12.43 11.44
C MET A 122 -2.34 13.15 10.33
N ASP A 123 -2.07 14.46 10.20
CA ASP A 123 -2.59 15.22 9.08
C ASP A 123 -2.08 14.67 7.73
N ARG A 124 -2.98 14.63 6.74
CA ARG A 124 -2.70 14.04 5.42
C ARG A 124 -1.51 14.69 4.72
N SER A 125 -1.35 16.00 4.82
CA SER A 125 -0.23 16.70 4.17
C SER A 125 1.12 16.31 4.79
N VAL A 126 1.12 16.00 6.09
CA VAL A 126 2.32 15.53 6.80
C VAL A 126 2.63 14.08 6.42
N GLN A 127 1.61 13.22 6.33
CA GLN A 127 1.75 11.85 5.84
C GLN A 127 2.35 11.81 4.43
N GLU A 128 1.83 12.61 3.50
CA GLU A 128 2.32 12.70 2.11
C GLU A 128 3.79 13.15 2.07
N LYS A 129 4.16 14.16 2.86
CA LYS A 129 5.56 14.61 2.94
C LYS A 129 6.50 13.52 3.45
N ILE A 130 6.08 12.76 4.45
CA ILE A 130 6.89 11.71 5.05
C ILE A 130 7.00 10.52 4.12
N PHE A 131 5.88 10.10 3.51
CA PHE A 131 5.85 9.09 2.45
C PHE A 131 6.87 9.42 1.36
N HIS A 132 6.83 10.62 0.79
CA HIS A 132 7.77 11.03 -0.27
C HIS A 132 9.23 11.00 0.20
N ASN A 133 9.51 11.43 1.44
CA ASN A 133 10.87 11.40 1.97
C ASN A 133 11.37 9.95 2.14
N VAL A 134 10.57 9.07 2.73
CA VAL A 134 10.91 7.66 2.91
C VAL A 134 11.09 6.98 1.57
N SER A 135 10.14 7.12 0.64
CA SER A 135 10.26 6.53 -0.71
C SER A 135 11.54 6.98 -1.40
N LYS A 136 11.84 8.29 -1.37
CA LYS A 136 13.06 8.83 -1.98
C LYS A 136 14.32 8.18 -1.41
N GLU A 137 14.46 8.15 -0.09
CA GLU A 137 15.62 7.54 0.57
C GLU A 137 15.76 6.05 0.21
N CYS A 138 14.65 5.31 0.21
CA CYS A 138 14.65 3.90 -0.14
C CYS A 138 15.05 3.65 -1.60
N PHE A 139 14.53 4.43 -2.56
CA PHE A 139 14.92 4.31 -3.97
C PHE A 139 16.38 4.73 -4.20
N GLN A 140 16.90 5.71 -3.46
CA GLN A 140 18.30 6.10 -3.52
C GLN A 140 19.23 4.98 -3.03
N ALA A 141 18.91 4.36 -1.89
CA ALA A 141 19.66 3.22 -1.37
C ALA A 141 19.66 2.04 -2.36
N MET A 142 18.51 1.75 -2.97
CA MET A 142 18.38 0.72 -4.00
C MET A 142 19.24 1.03 -5.24
N THR A 143 19.22 2.27 -5.72
CA THR A 143 19.99 2.72 -6.90
C THR A 143 21.50 2.67 -6.62
N CYS A 144 21.92 3.03 -5.40
CA CYS A 144 23.32 2.89 -4.97
C CYS A 144 23.83 1.46 -5.12
N MET A 145 23.01 0.45 -4.76
CA MET A 145 23.39 -0.96 -4.90
C MET A 145 23.52 -1.38 -6.37
N THR A 146 22.68 -0.87 -7.27
CA THR A 146 22.79 -1.18 -8.71
C THR A 146 24.03 -0.55 -9.34
N ASP A 147 24.37 0.67 -8.93
CA ASP A 147 25.45 1.46 -9.56
C ASP A 147 26.86 0.92 -9.24
N LEU A 148 27.02 0.23 -8.11
CA LEU A 148 28.31 -0.37 -7.72
C LEU A 148 28.74 -1.54 -8.62
N ALA A 149 27.80 -2.13 -9.36
CA ALA A 149 28.02 -3.17 -10.38
C ALA A 149 28.98 -4.29 -9.92
N CYS A 150 28.83 -4.77 -8.68
CA CYS A 150 29.61 -5.88 -8.13
C CYS A 150 28.71 -6.96 -7.55
N ARG A 151 29.20 -8.19 -7.42
CA ARG A 151 28.37 -9.36 -7.08
C ARG A 151 27.66 -9.20 -5.73
N GLU A 152 28.36 -8.67 -4.73
CA GLU A 152 27.79 -8.42 -3.41
C GLU A 152 26.69 -7.35 -3.49
N ALA A 153 26.93 -6.25 -4.19
CA ALA A 153 25.93 -5.20 -4.35
C ALA A 153 24.69 -5.71 -5.09
N THR A 154 24.86 -6.53 -6.14
CA THR A 154 23.77 -7.22 -6.84
C THR A 154 23.00 -8.17 -5.92
N TYR A 155 23.70 -8.89 -5.04
CA TYR A 155 23.06 -9.76 -4.05
C TYR A 155 22.21 -8.94 -3.06
N GLN A 156 22.76 -7.88 -2.49
CA GLN A 156 22.02 -6.98 -1.58
C GLN A 156 20.83 -6.32 -2.29
N PHE A 157 21.00 -5.90 -3.55
CA PHE A 157 19.91 -5.38 -4.38
C PHE A 157 18.79 -6.42 -4.56
N ASN A 158 19.14 -7.66 -4.89
CA ASN A 158 18.15 -8.73 -5.09
C ASN A 158 17.32 -9.00 -3.83
N ILE A 159 17.90 -8.78 -2.64
CA ILE A 159 17.19 -8.84 -1.37
C ILE A 159 16.32 -7.59 -1.17
N PHE A 160 16.89 -6.41 -1.35
CA PHE A 160 16.30 -5.16 -0.89
C PHE A 160 15.27 -4.57 -1.86
N HIS A 161 15.42 -4.73 -3.19
CA HIS A 161 14.64 -4.00 -4.19
C HIS A 161 13.13 -4.10 -4.00
N LYS A 162 12.60 -5.21 -3.49
CA LYS A 162 11.16 -5.39 -3.26
C LYS A 162 10.60 -4.38 -2.26
N VAL A 163 11.39 -3.96 -1.27
CA VAL A 163 10.97 -3.07 -0.18
C VAL A 163 10.48 -1.70 -0.70
N PRO A 164 11.29 -0.89 -1.39
CA PRO A 164 10.84 0.41 -1.90
C PRO A 164 9.66 0.30 -2.86
N HIS A 165 9.65 -0.71 -3.73
CA HIS A 165 8.55 -0.91 -4.69
C HIS A 165 7.23 -1.24 -3.98
N ASN A 166 7.23 -2.19 -3.05
CA ASN A 166 6.03 -2.54 -2.29
C ASN A 166 5.54 -1.36 -1.45
N PHE A 167 6.44 -0.65 -0.77
CA PHE A 167 6.09 0.53 0.01
C PHE A 167 5.42 1.60 -0.87
N PHE A 168 6.02 1.91 -2.02
CA PHE A 168 5.46 2.90 -2.94
C PHE A 168 4.09 2.48 -3.48
N LEU A 169 3.96 1.24 -3.97
CA LEU A 169 2.71 0.74 -4.56
C LEU A 169 1.58 0.61 -3.53
N ASN A 170 1.93 0.40 -2.25
CA ASN A 170 0.95 0.27 -1.17
C ASN A 170 0.43 1.61 -0.65
N HIS A 171 1.27 2.65 -0.62
CA HIS A 171 0.99 3.89 0.11
C HIS A 171 0.85 5.13 -0.78
N SER A 172 1.23 5.05 -2.06
CA SER A 172 0.99 6.12 -3.03
C SER A 172 -0.46 6.14 -3.55
N SER A 173 -0.76 7.10 -4.42
CA SER A 173 -2.02 7.13 -5.17
C SER A 173 -2.10 6.11 -6.32
N PHE A 174 -1.18 5.14 -6.37
CA PHE A 174 -1.10 4.13 -7.42
C PHE A 174 -2.37 3.28 -7.57
N SER A 175 -2.99 2.83 -6.48
CA SER A 175 -4.25 2.07 -6.53
C SER A 175 -5.37 2.88 -7.18
N ASN A 176 -5.50 4.16 -6.84
CA ASN A 176 -6.46 5.08 -7.47
C ASN A 176 -6.19 5.28 -8.96
N CYS A 177 -4.91 5.39 -9.34
CA CYS A 177 -4.49 5.45 -10.75
C CYS A 177 -4.91 4.17 -11.49
N MET A 178 -4.60 2.99 -10.95
CA MET A 178 -4.98 1.71 -11.56
C MET A 178 -6.48 1.51 -11.69
N ALA A 179 -7.24 1.90 -10.65
CA ALA A 179 -8.70 1.84 -10.67
C ALA A 179 -9.30 2.68 -11.80
N ARG A 180 -8.82 3.91 -11.95
CA ARG A 180 -9.24 4.80 -13.05
C ARG A 180 -8.85 4.23 -14.41
N PHE A 181 -7.65 3.69 -14.54
CA PHE A 181 -7.23 3.01 -15.78
C PHE A 181 -8.18 1.86 -16.13
N MET A 182 -8.50 0.98 -15.17
CA MET A 182 -9.44 -0.12 -15.39
C MET A 182 -10.83 0.38 -15.79
N LYS A 183 -11.30 1.49 -15.18
CA LYS A 183 -12.57 2.13 -15.54
C LYS A 183 -12.55 2.66 -16.98
N VAL A 184 -11.45 3.29 -17.41
CA VAL A 184 -11.25 3.75 -18.79
C VAL A 184 -11.27 2.57 -19.77
N VAL A 185 -10.58 1.47 -19.45
CA VAL A 185 -10.59 0.27 -20.32
C VAL A 185 -11.99 -0.34 -20.41
N ARG A 186 -12.77 -0.36 -19.32
CA ARG A 186 -14.15 -0.88 -19.30
C ARG A 186 -15.14 -0.01 -20.08
N ASN A 187 -15.15 1.28 -19.79
CA ASN A 187 -16.22 2.19 -20.22
C ASN A 187 -15.87 3.00 -21.46
N GLU A 188 -14.58 3.28 -21.67
CA GLU A 188 -14.09 4.26 -22.65
C GLU A 188 -13.16 3.66 -23.68
N GLY A 189 -13.26 2.36 -23.96
CA GLY A 189 -12.53 1.72 -25.05
C GLY A 189 -12.70 2.45 -26.40
N SER A 190 -13.62 3.41 -26.52
CA SER A 190 -13.83 4.32 -27.66
C SER A 190 -12.95 5.56 -27.74
N ASN A 191 -12.40 6.10 -26.64
CA ASN A 191 -11.61 7.35 -26.70
C ASN A 191 -10.13 7.08 -26.93
N HIS A 192 -9.63 5.96 -26.38
CA HIS A 192 -8.24 5.53 -26.52
C HIS A 192 -8.17 4.26 -27.36
N ASN A 193 -8.07 4.42 -28.67
CA ASN A 193 -8.13 3.31 -29.63
C ASN A 193 -7.20 2.14 -29.30
N CYS A 194 -6.03 2.41 -28.69
CA CYS A 194 -5.05 1.36 -28.39
C CYS A 194 -5.48 0.40 -27.28
N THR A 195 -6.42 0.76 -26.38
CA THR A 195 -6.76 -0.14 -25.25
C THR A 195 -7.52 -1.38 -25.72
N ARG A 196 -8.17 -1.32 -26.88
CA ARG A 196 -8.93 -2.43 -27.49
C ARG A 196 -8.05 -3.56 -27.99
N ASP A 197 -6.78 -3.28 -28.28
CA ASP A 197 -5.84 -4.25 -28.83
C ASP A 197 -5.27 -5.18 -27.75
N PHE A 198 -5.54 -4.88 -26.47
CA PHE A 198 -4.96 -5.56 -25.33
C PHE A 198 -6.03 -6.02 -24.34
N GLN A 199 -5.81 -7.16 -23.71
CA GLN A 199 -6.71 -7.74 -22.72
C GLN A 199 -6.33 -7.33 -21.29
N PHE A 200 -6.24 -6.02 -21.03
CA PHE A 200 -5.84 -5.49 -19.72
C PHE A 200 -6.75 -5.96 -18.56
N LEU A 201 -8.01 -6.30 -18.86
CA LEU A 201 -9.01 -6.77 -17.89
C LEU A 201 -9.15 -8.30 -17.85
N SER A 202 -8.23 -9.05 -18.47
CA SER A 202 -8.28 -10.52 -18.44
C SER A 202 -8.16 -11.05 -17.01
N ASN A 203 -9.02 -12.01 -16.65
CA ASN A 203 -8.90 -12.79 -15.41
C ASN A 203 -7.75 -13.82 -15.47
N ASN A 204 -7.27 -14.15 -16.66
CA ASN A 204 -6.09 -14.99 -16.81
C ASN A 204 -4.83 -14.14 -16.61
N PRO A 205 -3.98 -14.43 -15.59
CA PRO A 205 -2.79 -13.65 -15.29
C PRO A 205 -1.78 -13.62 -16.43
N ILE A 206 -1.71 -14.67 -17.26
CA ILE A 206 -0.78 -14.74 -18.39
C ILE A 206 -1.17 -13.70 -19.45
N TYR A 207 -2.44 -13.67 -19.86
CA TYR A 207 -2.91 -12.71 -20.87
C TYR A 207 -2.92 -11.27 -20.33
N LYS A 208 -3.25 -11.09 -19.05
CA LYS A 208 -3.17 -9.78 -18.39
C LYS A 208 -1.73 -9.27 -18.39
N ASN A 209 -0.77 -10.09 -17.96
CA ASN A 209 0.65 -9.74 -17.97
C ASN A 209 1.15 -9.42 -19.40
N GLN A 210 0.85 -10.25 -20.39
CA GLN A 210 1.20 -10.01 -21.79
C GLN A 210 0.61 -8.69 -22.32
N SER A 211 -0.62 -8.37 -21.92
CA SER A 211 -1.30 -7.12 -22.30
C SER A 211 -0.59 -5.90 -21.72
N PHE A 212 -0.18 -5.93 -20.46
CA PHE A 212 0.61 -4.84 -19.87
C PHE A 212 2.03 -4.78 -20.46
N TYR A 213 2.67 -5.92 -20.71
CA TYR A 213 4.00 -5.94 -21.32
C TYR A 213 4.01 -5.36 -22.73
N HIS A 214 3.16 -5.85 -23.64
CA HIS A 214 3.09 -5.38 -25.02
C HIS A 214 2.34 -4.06 -25.18
N GLY A 215 1.38 -3.77 -24.29
CA GLY A 215 0.59 -2.56 -24.27
C GLY A 215 1.18 -1.44 -23.40
N ARG A 216 2.47 -1.53 -23.03
CA ARG A 216 3.16 -0.55 -22.16
C ARG A 216 2.90 0.89 -22.56
N ASP A 217 3.15 1.24 -23.82
CA ASP A 217 3.01 2.62 -24.30
C ASP A 217 1.56 3.08 -24.24
N CYS A 218 0.61 2.20 -24.56
CA CYS A 218 -0.82 2.49 -24.43
C CYS A 218 -1.19 2.77 -22.97
N PHE A 219 -0.79 1.88 -22.05
CA PHE A 219 -1.02 2.04 -20.62
C PHE A 219 -0.42 3.34 -20.06
N LEU A 220 0.84 3.65 -20.39
CA LEU A 220 1.51 4.87 -19.93
C LEU A 220 0.85 6.13 -20.51
N ASN A 221 0.42 6.10 -21.77
CA ASN A 221 -0.27 7.24 -22.37
C ASN A 221 -1.61 7.51 -21.70
N VAL A 222 -2.41 6.48 -21.46
CA VAL A 222 -3.71 6.63 -20.79
C VAL A 222 -3.55 7.13 -19.35
N THR A 223 -2.60 6.56 -18.60
CA THR A 223 -2.39 6.93 -17.19
C THR A 223 -1.90 8.38 -17.01
N ARG A 224 -1.18 8.95 -17.98
CA ARG A 224 -0.73 10.37 -17.95
C ARG A 224 -1.87 11.38 -17.88
N GLU A 225 -3.09 11.00 -18.27
CA GLU A 225 -4.24 11.90 -18.26
C GLU A 225 -4.81 12.14 -16.85
N PHE A 226 -4.63 11.20 -15.92
CA PHE A 226 -5.32 11.24 -14.63
C PHE A 226 -4.50 10.77 -13.42
N CYS A 227 -3.31 10.20 -13.61
CA CYS A 227 -2.47 9.76 -12.51
C CYS A 227 -1.58 10.89 -11.98
N ALA A 228 -1.23 10.82 -10.70
CA ALA A 228 -0.39 11.82 -10.06
C ALA A 228 1.06 11.77 -10.59
N PRO A 229 1.80 12.90 -10.59
CA PRO A 229 3.15 12.95 -11.16
C PRO A 229 4.16 11.96 -10.57
N ASP A 230 4.05 11.66 -9.27
CA ASP A 230 4.90 10.68 -8.59
C ASP A 230 4.64 9.25 -9.08
N VAL A 231 3.38 8.88 -9.30
CA VAL A 231 2.99 7.60 -9.90
C VAL A 231 3.50 7.50 -11.34
N LEU A 232 3.40 8.57 -12.12
CA LEU A 232 3.91 8.61 -13.49
C LEU A 232 5.43 8.44 -13.52
N TYR A 233 6.16 9.16 -12.66
CA TYR A 233 7.61 9.01 -12.52
C TYR A 233 8.00 7.57 -12.16
N TYR A 234 7.27 6.95 -11.24
CA TYR A 234 7.49 5.55 -10.86
C TYR A 234 7.24 4.60 -12.04
N LEU A 235 6.12 4.76 -12.75
CA LEU A 235 5.77 3.93 -13.89
C LEU A 235 6.76 4.08 -15.06
N ASP A 236 7.25 5.29 -15.33
CA ASP A 236 8.24 5.54 -16.37
C ASP A 236 9.60 4.93 -16.00
N SER A 237 10.03 5.06 -14.74
CA SER A 237 11.37 4.66 -14.27
C SER A 237 11.48 3.18 -13.87
N TYR A 238 10.38 2.58 -13.38
CA TYR A 238 10.38 1.27 -12.74
C TYR A 238 9.29 0.34 -13.30
N TYR A 239 8.93 0.51 -14.57
CA TYR A 239 7.87 -0.26 -15.23
C TYR A 239 8.02 -1.78 -15.09
N GLU A 240 9.25 -2.30 -15.26
CA GLU A 240 9.54 -3.73 -15.16
C GLU A 240 9.23 -4.29 -13.75
N PHE A 241 9.50 -3.50 -12.70
CA PHE A 241 9.15 -3.87 -11.33
C PHE A 241 7.65 -3.78 -11.09
N PHE A 242 6.99 -2.76 -11.66
CA PHE A 242 5.53 -2.73 -11.69
C PHE A 242 4.99 -4.02 -12.30
N LEU A 243 5.36 -4.38 -13.52
CA LEU A 243 4.89 -5.61 -14.17
C LEU A 243 5.12 -6.84 -13.28
N LYS A 244 6.33 -6.97 -12.73
CA LYS A 244 6.69 -8.09 -11.86
C LYS A 244 5.78 -8.20 -10.63
N PHE A 245 5.55 -7.12 -9.89
CA PHE A 245 4.78 -7.17 -8.65
C PHE A 245 3.27 -7.09 -8.85
N ALA A 246 2.83 -6.39 -9.89
CA ALA A 246 1.43 -6.14 -10.18
C ALA A 246 0.76 -7.25 -11.00
N MET A 247 1.54 -8.04 -11.76
CA MET A 247 1.03 -9.04 -12.69
C MET A 247 1.41 -10.48 -12.31
N THR A 248 2.19 -10.66 -11.25
CA THR A 248 2.57 -11.98 -10.74
C THR A 248 1.90 -12.23 -9.40
N PRO A 249 1.10 -13.30 -9.25
CA PRO A 249 0.53 -13.70 -7.97
C PRO A 249 1.60 -13.85 -6.89
N THR A 250 1.27 -13.45 -5.67
CA THR A 250 2.19 -13.60 -4.54
C THR A 250 2.13 -15.05 -4.05
N GLU A 251 3.29 -15.70 -3.87
CA GLU A 251 3.33 -17.10 -3.40
C GLU A 251 2.76 -17.25 -1.98
N ASN A 252 3.03 -16.29 -1.10
CA ASN A 252 2.58 -16.28 0.29
C ASN A 252 2.06 -14.89 0.69
N GLY A 253 0.81 -14.80 1.15
CA GLY A 253 0.19 -13.55 1.61
C GLY A 253 -0.41 -12.71 0.47
N CYS A 254 -0.57 -11.40 0.73
CA CYS A 254 -1.14 -10.45 -0.24
C CYS A 254 -0.09 -9.45 -0.65
N GLY A 255 0.31 -9.51 -1.92
CA GLY A 255 1.16 -8.51 -2.53
C GLY A 255 0.34 -7.51 -3.35
N ILE A 256 1.03 -6.86 -4.27
CA ILE A 256 0.44 -5.84 -5.14
C ILE A 256 -0.52 -6.45 -6.15
N TYR A 257 -0.23 -7.65 -6.66
CA TYR A 257 -1.11 -8.36 -7.58
C TYR A 257 -2.52 -8.55 -7.00
N GLU A 258 -2.63 -9.08 -5.79
CA GLU A 258 -3.92 -9.31 -5.13
C GLU A 258 -4.67 -7.99 -4.88
N LYS A 259 -3.95 -6.92 -4.55
CA LYS A 259 -4.53 -5.57 -4.41
C LYS A 259 -5.06 -5.02 -5.74
N ILE A 260 -4.39 -5.30 -6.85
CA ILE A 260 -4.87 -4.88 -8.16
C ILE A 260 -6.09 -5.71 -8.57
N LEU A 261 -6.12 -7.01 -8.25
CA LEU A 261 -7.30 -7.83 -8.46
C LEU A 261 -8.53 -7.30 -7.68
N SER A 262 -8.36 -6.81 -6.45
CA SER A 262 -9.52 -6.26 -5.72
C SER A 262 -10.08 -4.97 -6.33
N LEU A 263 -9.32 -4.26 -7.17
CA LEU A 263 -9.83 -3.09 -7.93
C LEU A 263 -10.90 -3.49 -8.95
N ASP A 264 -10.96 -4.76 -9.37
CA ASP A 264 -12.05 -5.24 -10.23
C ASP A 264 -13.42 -5.10 -9.54
N CYS A 265 -13.47 -5.12 -8.21
CA CYS A 265 -14.68 -4.91 -7.41
C CYS A 265 -14.92 -3.46 -6.98
N GLN A 266 -14.03 -2.53 -7.33
CA GLN A 266 -14.10 -1.17 -6.82
C GLN A 266 -15.39 -0.44 -7.21
N ASP A 267 -15.88 -0.61 -8.44
CA ASP A 267 -17.12 0.05 -8.87
C ASP A 267 -18.32 -0.44 -8.04
N SER A 268 -18.44 -1.76 -7.82
CA SER A 268 -19.51 -2.32 -6.97
C SER A 268 -19.41 -1.80 -5.54
N MET A 269 -18.20 -1.65 -5.00
CA MET A 269 -17.98 -1.06 -3.68
C MET A 269 -18.36 0.42 -3.62
N GLU A 270 -18.06 1.19 -4.67
CA GLU A 270 -18.39 2.61 -4.76
C GLU A 270 -19.91 2.83 -4.89
N TYR A 271 -20.58 2.09 -5.77
CA TYR A 271 -22.04 2.13 -5.91
C TYR A 271 -22.75 1.79 -4.60
N PHE A 272 -22.30 0.74 -3.91
CA PHE A 272 -22.82 0.40 -2.60
C PHE A 272 -22.59 1.52 -1.57
N ARG A 273 -21.38 2.07 -1.51
CA ARG A 273 -21.07 3.18 -0.59
C ARG A 273 -21.96 4.39 -0.85
N GLU A 274 -22.17 4.75 -2.12
CA GLU A 274 -23.05 5.86 -2.50
C GLU A 274 -24.50 5.58 -2.16
N SER A 275 -25.00 4.36 -2.37
CA SER A 275 -26.39 4.00 -2.03
C SER A 275 -26.63 4.06 -0.53
N VAL A 276 -25.65 3.64 0.29
CA VAL A 276 -25.70 3.79 1.76
C VAL A 276 -25.76 5.27 2.16
N VAL A 277 -25.00 6.15 1.50
CA VAL A 277 -25.07 7.60 1.76
C VAL A 277 -26.43 8.15 1.36
N ARG A 278 -26.97 7.75 0.20
CA ARG A 278 -28.31 8.17 -0.24
C ARG A 278 -29.39 7.71 0.74
N LEU A 279 -29.38 6.46 1.18
CA LEU A 279 -30.33 5.91 2.14
C LEU A 279 -30.33 6.66 3.48
N LYS A 280 -29.16 7.15 3.93
CA LYS A 280 -29.06 7.96 5.15
C LYS A 280 -29.63 9.37 5.00
N LEU A 281 -29.61 9.92 3.78
CA LEU A 281 -30.08 11.27 3.49
C LEU A 281 -31.52 11.31 2.97
N GLY A 282 -31.99 10.19 2.41
CA GLY A 282 -33.28 10.04 1.78
C GLY A 282 -34.34 9.46 2.72
N ASN A 283 -35.42 9.02 2.09
CA ASN A 283 -36.42 8.22 2.78
C ASN A 283 -35.84 6.81 3.04
N GLN A 284 -36.41 6.14 4.02
CA GLN A 284 -36.02 4.80 4.43
C GLN A 284 -37.18 3.84 4.16
N THR A 285 -37.66 3.83 2.91
CA THR A 285 -38.76 2.93 2.53
C THR A 285 -38.25 1.51 2.31
N LYS A 286 -39.19 0.56 2.16
CA LYS A 286 -38.88 -0.82 1.78
C LYS A 286 -38.03 -0.88 0.51
N GLU A 287 -38.42 -0.12 -0.51
CA GLU A 287 -37.78 -0.09 -1.82
C GLU A 287 -36.35 0.46 -1.71
N ASP A 288 -36.13 1.48 -0.88
CA ASP A 288 -34.80 2.03 -0.64
C ASP A 288 -33.87 0.99 0.03
N TYR A 289 -34.38 0.25 1.04
CA TYR A 289 -33.61 -0.83 1.67
C TYR A 289 -33.32 -1.98 0.71
N LEU A 290 -34.29 -2.35 -0.14
CA LEU A 290 -34.14 -3.42 -1.12
C LEU A 290 -33.08 -3.06 -2.18
N GLU A 291 -33.08 -1.82 -2.70
CA GLU A 291 -32.05 -1.35 -3.64
C GLU A 291 -30.64 -1.47 -3.02
N VAL A 292 -30.49 -1.02 -1.77
CA VAL A 292 -29.19 -1.11 -1.07
C VAL A 292 -28.80 -2.57 -0.83
N ALA A 293 -29.74 -3.45 -0.48
CA ALA A 293 -29.50 -4.88 -0.27
C ALA A 293 -29.00 -5.55 -1.56
N GLU A 294 -29.64 -5.31 -2.70
CA GLU A 294 -29.22 -5.83 -4.01
C GLU A 294 -27.80 -5.35 -4.40
N LEU A 295 -27.50 -4.07 -4.19
CA LEU A 295 -26.15 -3.53 -4.42
C LEU A 295 -25.11 -4.16 -3.48
N CYS A 296 -25.52 -4.45 -2.25
CA CYS A 296 -24.69 -5.13 -1.26
C CYS A 296 -24.34 -6.56 -1.71
N ASP A 297 -25.32 -7.31 -2.22
CA ASP A 297 -25.12 -8.65 -2.76
C ASP A 297 -24.20 -8.64 -3.98
N ASN A 298 -24.39 -7.67 -4.89
CA ASN A 298 -23.51 -7.51 -6.06
C ASN A 298 -22.06 -7.26 -5.65
N MET A 299 -21.84 -6.41 -4.65
CA MET A 299 -20.52 -6.18 -4.08
C MET A 299 -19.96 -7.45 -3.42
N GLN A 300 -20.73 -8.12 -2.56
CA GLN A 300 -20.30 -9.36 -1.90
C GLN A 300 -19.93 -10.44 -2.91
N ASN A 301 -20.76 -10.63 -3.93
CA ASN A 301 -20.51 -11.61 -4.99
C ASN A 301 -19.21 -11.30 -5.71
N CYS A 302 -18.93 -10.03 -6.02
CA CYS A 302 -17.65 -9.66 -6.59
C CYS A 302 -16.48 -10.02 -5.66
N ILE A 303 -16.57 -9.64 -4.38
CA ILE A 303 -15.52 -9.88 -3.38
C ILE A 303 -15.28 -11.39 -3.16
N ASN A 304 -16.34 -12.18 -3.13
CA ASN A 304 -16.27 -13.63 -2.91
C ASN A 304 -15.72 -14.37 -4.13
N ASN A 305 -15.90 -13.81 -5.34
CA ASN A 305 -15.35 -14.36 -6.58
C ASN A 305 -13.86 -14.04 -6.79
N LEU A 306 -13.26 -13.18 -5.95
CA LEU A 306 -11.82 -12.97 -5.97
C LEU A 306 -11.11 -14.28 -5.58
N THR A 307 -10.14 -14.69 -6.40
CA THR A 307 -9.40 -15.95 -6.22
C THR A 307 -8.54 -16.00 -4.96
N THR A 308 -8.28 -14.85 -4.34
CA THR A 308 -7.43 -14.71 -3.15
C THR A 308 -8.20 -14.10 -1.99
N SER A 309 -8.25 -14.83 -0.87
CA SER A 309 -9.02 -14.46 0.32
C SER A 309 -8.54 -13.17 1.00
N CYS A 310 -7.31 -12.75 0.69
CA CYS A 310 -6.58 -11.75 1.46
C CYS A 310 -6.49 -10.38 0.76
N ALA A 311 -6.91 -10.28 -0.50
CA ALA A 311 -7.02 -9.04 -1.26
C ALA A 311 -7.94 -7.99 -0.58
N ILE A 312 -8.87 -8.48 0.25
CA ILE A 312 -9.81 -7.70 1.06
C ILE A 312 -9.78 -8.30 2.46
N SER A 313 -9.67 -7.45 3.49
CA SER A 313 -9.55 -7.90 4.87
C SER A 313 -10.78 -8.70 5.32
N SER A 314 -10.55 -9.73 6.13
CA SER A 314 -11.63 -10.54 6.70
C SER A 314 -12.60 -9.70 7.53
N GLU A 315 -12.09 -8.74 8.30
CA GLU A 315 -12.90 -7.80 9.07
C GLU A 315 -13.85 -7.01 8.17
N PHE A 316 -13.36 -6.49 7.03
CA PHE A 316 -14.20 -5.78 6.08
C PHE A 316 -15.27 -6.69 5.49
N LYS A 317 -14.92 -7.93 5.13
CA LYS A 317 -15.88 -8.93 4.62
C LYS A 317 -16.98 -9.23 5.63
N THR A 318 -16.62 -9.44 6.90
CA THR A 318 -17.58 -9.73 7.98
C THR A 318 -18.51 -8.54 8.22
N LYS A 319 -17.96 -7.33 8.43
CA LYS A 319 -18.76 -6.12 8.65
C LYS A 319 -19.69 -5.81 7.48
N THR A 320 -19.20 -6.02 6.26
CA THR A 320 -19.99 -5.84 5.04
C THR A 320 -21.13 -6.85 4.97
N ARG A 321 -20.86 -8.12 5.32
CA ARG A 321 -21.89 -9.16 5.36
C ARG A 321 -22.99 -8.83 6.36
N GLU A 322 -22.61 -8.52 7.59
CA GLU A 322 -23.55 -8.11 8.65
C GLU A 322 -24.41 -6.92 8.20
N TYR A 323 -23.81 -5.95 7.48
CA TYR A 323 -24.55 -4.82 6.93
C TYR A 323 -25.54 -5.25 5.83
N CYS A 324 -25.14 -6.12 4.91
CA CYS A 324 -26.03 -6.62 3.86
C CYS A 324 -27.22 -7.38 4.47
N ASP A 325 -26.95 -8.26 5.44
CA ASP A 325 -27.99 -9.02 6.15
C ASP A 325 -28.98 -8.06 6.83
N LYS A 326 -28.48 -6.96 7.41
CA LYS A 326 -29.32 -5.91 7.97
C LYS A 326 -30.20 -5.24 6.93
N MET A 327 -29.68 -4.90 5.76
CA MET A 327 -30.47 -4.26 4.70
C MET A 327 -31.58 -5.19 4.20
N HIS A 328 -31.26 -6.48 3.99
CA HIS A 328 -32.25 -7.51 3.64
C HIS A 328 -33.33 -7.64 4.71
N PHE A 329 -32.95 -7.67 5.99
CA PHE A 329 -33.91 -7.71 7.09
C PHE A 329 -34.81 -6.47 7.10
N LEU A 330 -34.27 -5.26 6.90
CA LEU A 330 -35.06 -4.04 6.86
C LEU A 330 -35.98 -3.97 5.62
N ALA A 331 -35.61 -4.63 4.51
CA ALA A 331 -36.46 -4.78 3.34
C ALA A 331 -37.54 -5.88 3.49
N SER A 332 -37.43 -6.74 4.50
CA SER A 332 -38.29 -7.92 4.67
C SER A 332 -39.75 -7.56 4.98
N PRO A 333 -40.73 -8.40 4.56
CA PRO A 333 -42.13 -8.21 4.93
C PRO A 333 -42.36 -8.15 6.44
N PHE A 334 -41.58 -8.91 7.21
CA PHE A 334 -41.61 -8.91 8.68
C PHE A 334 -41.33 -7.51 9.26
N TRP A 335 -40.21 -6.88 8.87
CA TRP A 335 -39.85 -5.55 9.38
C TRP A 335 -40.85 -4.48 8.93
N GLN A 336 -41.28 -4.56 7.67
CA GLN A 336 -42.26 -3.62 7.12
C GLN A 336 -43.59 -3.70 7.86
N CYS A 337 -44.01 -4.91 8.26
CA CYS A 337 -45.18 -5.09 9.10
C CYS A 337 -45.00 -4.41 10.46
N ILE A 338 -43.89 -4.64 11.17
CA ILE A 338 -43.60 -4.00 12.46
C ILE A 338 -43.64 -2.47 12.34
N GLN A 339 -42.97 -1.92 11.32
CA GLN A 339 -42.95 -0.47 11.08
C GLN A 339 -44.34 0.08 10.80
N ARG A 340 -45.16 -0.65 10.03
CA ARG A 340 -46.55 -0.25 9.75
C ARG A 340 -47.40 -0.28 11.02
N LEU A 341 -47.35 -1.37 11.79
CA LEU A 341 -48.08 -1.51 13.05
C LEU A 341 -47.77 -0.37 14.02
N LYS A 342 -46.48 0.01 14.09
CA LYS A 342 -46.00 1.13 14.90
C LYS A 342 -46.48 2.49 14.37
N THR A 343 -46.28 2.75 13.08
CA THR A 343 -46.56 4.06 12.47
C THR A 343 -48.05 4.36 12.41
N GLU A 344 -48.86 3.35 12.11
CA GLU A 344 -50.32 3.46 12.04
C GLU A 344 -50.98 3.33 13.43
N ASN A 345 -50.21 3.07 14.49
CA ASN A 345 -50.69 2.84 15.85
C ASN A 345 -51.82 1.79 15.91
N VAL A 346 -51.63 0.68 15.18
CA VAL A 346 -52.63 -0.39 15.11
C VAL A 346 -52.79 -1.03 16.48
N LYS A 347 -54.01 -1.02 17.02
CA LYS A 347 -54.30 -1.59 18.35
C LYS A 347 -54.74 -3.04 18.21
N PRO A 348 -54.10 -4.00 18.93
CA PRO A 348 -54.55 -5.38 18.93
C PRO A 348 -55.92 -5.53 19.57
N ASP A 349 -56.74 -6.43 19.04
CA ASP A 349 -57.96 -6.88 19.72
C ASP A 349 -57.55 -7.70 20.95
N LEU A 350 -57.63 -7.08 22.13
CA LEU A 350 -57.19 -7.68 23.39
C LEU A 350 -58.05 -8.89 23.80
N MET A 351 -59.24 -9.08 23.23
CA MET A 351 -60.03 -10.30 23.45
C MET A 351 -59.45 -11.48 22.67
N LYS A 352 -58.90 -11.23 21.48
CA LYS A 352 -58.25 -12.25 20.65
C LYS A 352 -56.78 -12.48 21.05
N TYR A 353 -56.10 -11.41 21.47
CA TYR A 353 -54.67 -11.40 21.80
C TYR A 353 -54.42 -10.93 23.23
N ALA A 354 -54.95 -11.66 24.22
CA ALA A 354 -54.89 -11.28 25.64
C ALA A 354 -53.46 -11.13 26.20
N CYS A 355 -52.51 -11.89 25.64
CA CYS A 355 -51.06 -11.77 25.86
C CYS A 355 -50.47 -10.40 25.49
N LEU A 356 -51.13 -9.59 24.66
CA LEU A 356 -50.69 -8.23 24.32
C LEU A 356 -51.25 -7.16 25.29
N ILE A 357 -51.97 -7.56 26.33
CA ILE A 357 -52.46 -6.63 27.36
C ILE A 357 -51.27 -5.99 28.08
N GLY A 358 -51.21 -4.65 28.09
CA GLY A 358 -50.12 -3.89 28.70
C GLY A 358 -48.90 -3.69 27.79
N HIS A 359 -48.97 -4.13 26.53
CA HIS A 359 -47.90 -3.99 25.55
C HIS A 359 -48.32 -3.03 24.41
N GLU A 360 -47.88 -1.77 24.47
CA GLU A 360 -48.15 -0.77 23.42
C GLU A 360 -47.15 -0.90 22.26
N LEU A 361 -47.61 -1.27 21.06
CA LEU A 361 -46.74 -1.49 19.89
C LEU A 361 -45.92 -0.25 19.47
N SER A 362 -46.37 0.95 19.85
CA SER A 362 -45.66 2.22 19.62
C SER A 362 -44.50 2.49 20.59
N ASP A 363 -44.48 1.81 21.75
CA ASP A 363 -43.46 1.99 22.78
C ASP A 363 -42.31 0.99 22.60
N ASP A 364 -41.12 1.54 22.38
CA ASP A 364 -39.87 0.79 22.21
C ASP A 364 -39.29 0.33 23.56
N SER A 365 -39.64 0.97 24.68
CA SER A 365 -39.04 0.67 25.99
C SER A 365 -39.35 -0.74 26.51
N THR A 366 -40.48 -1.30 26.06
CA THR A 366 -40.92 -2.66 26.39
C THR A 366 -40.83 -3.63 25.21
N ALA A 367 -40.17 -3.25 24.12
CA ALA A 367 -40.11 -4.04 22.89
C ALA A 367 -39.44 -5.41 23.11
N CYS A 368 -38.27 -5.48 23.77
CA CYS A 368 -37.61 -6.75 24.06
C CYS A 368 -38.51 -7.74 24.80
N GLN A 369 -39.18 -7.29 25.87
CA GLN A 369 -40.05 -8.14 26.69
C GLN A 369 -41.27 -8.61 25.90
N ARG A 370 -41.85 -7.73 25.08
CA ARG A 370 -42.98 -8.06 24.21
C ARG A 370 -42.62 -9.15 23.22
N PHE A 371 -41.55 -8.92 22.45
CA PHE A 371 -41.10 -9.82 21.38
C PHE A 371 -40.53 -11.15 21.90
N SER A 372 -39.86 -11.16 23.05
CA SER A 372 -39.38 -12.42 23.67
C SER A 372 -40.45 -13.19 24.44
N GLY A 373 -41.32 -12.50 25.18
CA GLY A 373 -42.29 -13.11 26.10
C GLY A 373 -43.67 -13.39 25.50
N SER A 374 -43.96 -12.86 24.31
CA SER A 374 -45.26 -13.01 23.64
C SER A 374 -45.12 -13.27 22.15
N SER A 375 -44.06 -13.99 21.76
CA SER A 375 -43.71 -14.29 20.36
C SER A 375 -44.87 -14.90 19.57
N GLU A 376 -45.49 -15.98 20.05
CA GLU A 376 -46.63 -16.65 19.39
C GLU A 376 -47.81 -15.69 19.15
N CYS A 377 -48.06 -14.79 20.10
CA CYS A 377 -49.14 -13.82 19.98
C CYS A 377 -48.84 -12.71 18.98
N ILE A 378 -47.59 -12.28 18.92
CA ILE A 378 -47.13 -11.30 17.94
C ILE A 378 -47.17 -11.92 16.55
N GLU A 379 -46.74 -13.17 16.40
CA GLU A 379 -46.83 -13.91 15.14
C GLU A 379 -48.29 -13.97 14.65
N GLY A 380 -49.21 -14.43 15.50
CA GLY A 380 -50.63 -14.48 15.16
C GLY A 380 -51.25 -13.11 14.88
N PHE A 381 -50.77 -12.05 15.53
CA PHE A 381 -51.22 -10.68 15.28
C PHE A 381 -50.66 -10.13 13.96
N MET A 382 -49.38 -10.34 13.69
CA MET A 382 -48.72 -9.93 12.44
C MET A 382 -49.32 -10.67 11.25
N MET A 383 -49.55 -11.98 11.36
CA MET A 383 -50.19 -12.78 10.32
C MET A 383 -51.59 -12.23 9.97
N ASP A 384 -52.37 -11.83 10.97
CA ASP A 384 -53.70 -11.27 10.78
C ASP A 384 -53.70 -9.88 10.15
N GLN A 385 -52.80 -9.01 10.60
CA GLN A 385 -52.77 -7.62 10.14
C GLN A 385 -52.05 -7.48 8.79
N CYS A 386 -50.97 -8.23 8.61
CA CYS A 386 -50.00 -8.06 7.52
C CYS A 386 -49.98 -9.23 6.53
N GLY A 387 -50.59 -10.36 6.86
CA GLY A 387 -50.61 -11.57 6.03
C GLY A 387 -49.45 -12.52 6.31
N PHE A 388 -49.53 -13.71 5.70
CA PHE A 388 -48.61 -14.82 5.92
C PHE A 388 -47.15 -14.48 5.60
N GLU A 389 -46.88 -13.67 4.57
CA GLU A 389 -45.51 -13.29 4.19
C GLU A 389 -44.76 -12.55 5.31
N SER A 390 -45.46 -11.90 6.23
CA SER A 390 -44.85 -11.20 7.37
C SER A 390 -44.39 -12.11 8.50
N VAL A 391 -44.79 -13.37 8.48
CA VAL A 391 -44.45 -14.40 9.48
C VAL A 391 -43.75 -15.61 8.86
N ASP A 392 -43.47 -15.59 7.56
CA ASP A 392 -42.62 -16.60 6.94
C ASP A 392 -41.19 -16.48 7.49
N GLY A 393 -40.68 -17.55 8.11
CA GLY A 393 -39.42 -17.50 8.86
C GLY A 393 -39.46 -16.60 10.10
N PHE A 394 -40.61 -16.51 10.79
CA PHE A 394 -40.81 -15.65 11.95
C PHE A 394 -39.74 -15.83 13.04
N GLU A 395 -39.41 -17.08 13.40
CA GLU A 395 -38.43 -17.35 14.47
C GLU A 395 -37.04 -16.74 14.18
N ASP A 396 -36.55 -16.90 12.94
CA ASP A 396 -35.25 -16.36 12.52
C ASP A 396 -35.28 -14.82 12.48
N SER A 397 -36.36 -14.24 11.94
CA SER A 397 -36.55 -12.78 11.89
C SER A 397 -36.66 -12.17 13.29
N LEU A 398 -37.39 -12.84 14.19
CA LEU A 398 -37.54 -12.45 15.58
C LEU A 398 -36.20 -12.50 16.32
N LYS A 399 -35.44 -13.59 16.14
CA LYS A 399 -34.12 -13.73 16.73
C LYS A 399 -33.19 -12.60 16.27
N TYR A 400 -33.13 -12.35 14.97
CA TYR A 400 -32.31 -11.27 14.41
C TYR A 400 -32.74 -9.88 14.94
N LEU A 401 -34.04 -9.64 15.07
CA LEU A 401 -34.58 -8.42 15.65
C LEU A 401 -34.12 -8.21 17.10
N LEU A 402 -34.21 -9.25 17.93
CA LEU A 402 -33.80 -9.21 19.33
C LEU A 402 -32.29 -8.97 19.45
N GLU A 403 -31.47 -9.66 18.66
CA GLU A 403 -30.02 -9.44 18.59
C GLU A 403 -29.70 -8.00 18.17
N MET A 404 -30.44 -7.42 17.21
CA MET A 404 -30.25 -6.03 16.78
C MET A 404 -30.59 -5.00 17.87
N TRP A 405 -31.51 -5.33 18.78
CA TRP A 405 -31.93 -4.48 19.89
C TRP A 405 -31.12 -4.71 21.17
N ASP A 406 -30.08 -5.56 21.14
CA ASP A 406 -29.32 -5.99 22.31
C ASP A 406 -30.21 -6.56 23.43
N CYS A 407 -31.26 -7.28 23.02
CA CYS A 407 -32.00 -8.22 23.86
C CYS A 407 -31.28 -9.59 23.79
#